data_AF-A0A529FPW3-F1
#
_entry.id   AF-A0A529FPW3-F1
#
_cell.length_a   1.000
_cell.length_b   1.000
_cell.length_c   1.000
_cell.angle_alpha   90.00
_cell.angle_beta   90.00
_cell.angle_gamma   90.00
#
_symmetry.space_group_name_H-M   'P 1'
#
loop_
_entity.id
_entity.type
_entity.pdbx_description
1 polymer ?
#
loop_
_entity_poly.entity_id
_entity_poly.type
_entity_poly.pdbx_seq_one_letter_code
_entity_poly.pdbx_strand_id
1 'polypeptide(L)' 'MKAEAALLLERARHAYEQRDWADAFELLRATDDLAPLGPDDLERLLWSAAMLDRDQDSLAAGDRLFETYVEAGRYD' A
#
# COMPACT_ATOMS: atom_id res chain seq x y z
N MET A 1 -12.46 -0.35 13.53
CA MET A 1 -12.50 0.42 12.26
C MET A 1 -11.40 1.50 12.20
N LYS A 2 -11.64 2.82 12.38
CA LYS A 2 -10.56 3.82 12.16
C LYS A 2 -9.30 3.67 13.04
N ALA A 3 -9.47 3.41 14.34
CA ALA A 3 -8.35 3.22 15.25
C ALA A 3 -7.56 1.92 14.99
N GLU A 4 -8.25 0.91 14.47
CA GLU A 4 -7.69 -0.39 14.12
C GLU A 4 -6.90 -0.32 12.81
N ALA A 5 -7.45 0.34 11.80
CA ALA A 5 -6.74 0.65 10.55
C ALA A 5 -5.46 1.47 10.83
N ALA A 6 -5.50 2.45 11.72
CA ALA A 6 -4.31 3.23 12.08
C ALA A 6 -3.20 2.37 12.73
N LEU A 7 -3.56 1.45 13.63
CA LEU A 7 -2.60 0.54 14.27
C LEU A 7 -2.03 -0.48 13.27
N LEU A 8 -2.87 -1.03 12.40
CA LEU A 8 -2.43 -1.93 11.33
C LEU A 8 -1.47 -1.22 10.38
N LEU A 9 -1.78 0.02 10.00
CA LEU A 9 -0.96 0.83 9.11
C LEU A 9 0.42 1.14 9.70
N GLU A 10 0.50 1.48 10.99
CA GLU A 10 1.77 1.70 11.67
C GLU A 10 2.64 0.43 11.65
N ARG A 11 2.04 -0.74 11.92
CA ARG A 11 2.74 -2.02 11.84
C ARG A 11 3.18 -2.35 10.42
N ALA A 12 2.32 -2.07 9.43
CA ALA A 12 2.63 -2.31 8.02
C ALA A 12 3.82 -1.46 7.55
N ARG A 13 3.85 -0.18 7.95
CA ARG A 13 4.98 0.73 7.68
C ARG A 13 6.26 0.24 8.34
N HIS A 14 6.19 -0.22 9.58
CA HIS A 14 7.36 -0.80 10.26
C HIS A 14 7.86 -2.06 9.55
N ALA A 15 6.99 -3.00 9.18
CA ALA A 15 7.36 -4.19 8.42
C ALA A 15 8.01 -3.83 7.07
N TYR A 16 7.46 -2.82 6.39
CA TYR A 16 8.02 -2.30 5.14
C TYR A 16 9.44 -1.75 5.31
N GLU A 17 9.68 -0.94 6.34
CA GLU A 17 11.02 -0.40 6.67
C GLU A 17 12.04 -1.51 6.92
N GLN A 18 11.59 -2.60 7.55
CA GLN A 18 12.40 -3.78 7.83
C GLN A 18 12.56 -4.72 6.63
N ARG A 19 11.94 -4.40 5.48
CA ARG A 19 11.90 -5.23 4.27
C ARG A 19 11.23 -6.59 4.49
N ASP A 20 10.36 -6.68 5.48
CA ASP A 20 9.51 -7.85 5.69
C ASP A 20 8.32 -7.76 4.74
N TRP A 21 8.58 -8.05 3.45
CA TRP A 21 7.63 -7.80 2.37
C TRP A 21 6.32 -8.56 2.54
N ALA A 22 6.37 -9.78 3.07
CA ALA A 22 5.19 -10.60 3.31
C ALA A 22 4.26 -9.97 4.35
N ASP A 23 4.81 -9.61 5.51
CA ASP A 23 4.03 -8.98 6.58
C ASP A 23 3.57 -7.57 6.18
N ALA A 24 4.44 -6.79 5.52
CA ALA A 24 4.08 -5.47 5.00
C ALA A 24 2.92 -5.56 4.02
N PHE A 25 2.97 -6.49 3.06
CA PHE A 25 1.91 -6.68 2.08
C PHE A 25 0.57 -7.04 2.73
N GLU A 26 0.54 -8.06 3.60
CA GLU A 26 -0.71 -8.51 4.21
C GLU A 26 -1.32 -7.45 5.14
N LEU A 27 -0.47 -6.72 5.90
CA LEU A 27 -0.93 -5.64 6.78
C LEU A 27 -1.43 -4.41 5.99
N LEU A 28 -0.77 -4.04 4.88
CA LEU A 28 -1.22 -2.96 4.01
C LEU A 28 -2.54 -3.32 3.34
N ARG A 29 -2.68 -4.53 2.81
CA ARG A 29 -3.95 -4.99 2.21
C ARG A 29 -5.09 -5.01 3.23
N ALA A 30 -4.84 -5.55 4.43
CA ALA A 30 -5.83 -5.55 5.51
C ALA A 30 -6.21 -4.13 5.96
N THR A 31 -5.25 -3.19 5.93
CA THR A 31 -5.54 -1.78 6.20
C THR A 31 -6.42 -1.19 5.11
N ASP A 32 -6.10 -1.44 3.84
CA ASP A 32 -6.83 -0.94 2.67
C ASP A 32 -8.29 -1.43 2.64
N ASP A 33 -8.53 -2.68 3.04
CA ASP A 33 -9.87 -3.27 3.20
C ASP A 33 -10.71 -2.53 4.27
N LEU A 34 -10.06 -1.98 5.31
CA LEU A 34 -10.72 -1.25 6.40
C LEU A 34 -10.87 0.24 6.10
N ALA A 35 -9.89 0.83 5.44
CA ALA A 35 -9.83 2.23 5.07
C ALA A 35 -8.89 2.39 3.86
N PRO A 36 -9.34 3.03 2.76
CA PRO A 36 -8.50 3.22 1.58
C PRO A 36 -7.14 3.85 1.93
N LEU A 37 -6.07 3.24 1.42
CA LEU A 37 -4.72 3.74 1.62
C LEU A 37 -4.50 5.07 0.90
N GLY A 38 -3.65 5.92 1.49
CA GLY A 38 -3.13 7.10 0.82
C GLY A 38 -2.02 6.75 -0.17
N PRO A 39 -1.62 7.68 -1.05
CA PRO A 39 -0.63 7.41 -2.11
C PRO A 39 0.70 6.83 -1.61
N ASP A 40 1.27 7.37 -0.53
CA ASP A 40 2.53 6.85 0.02
C ASP A 40 2.41 5.40 0.51
N ASP A 41 1.25 5.02 1.07
CA ASP A 41 1.02 3.67 1.58
C ASP A 41 0.62 2.70 0.45
N LEU A 42 -0.06 3.20 -0.59
CA LEU A 42 -0.29 2.47 -1.84
C LEU A 42 1.02 2.16 -2.56
N GLU A 43 1.97 3.09 -2.59
CA GLU A 43 3.30 2.84 -3.14
C GLU A 43 4.03 1.73 -2.36
N ARG A 44 3.91 1.73 -1.02
CA ARG A 44 4.47 0.64 -0.20
C ARG A 44 3.82 -0.71 -0.50
N LEU A 45 2.50 -0.73 -0.76
CA LEU A 45 1.76 -1.94 -1.11
C LEU A 45 2.24 -2.48 -2.47
N LEU A 46 2.39 -1.60 -3.45
CA LEU A 46 2.93 -1.91 -4.77
C LEU A 46 4.29 -2.58 -4.68
N TRP A 47 5.23 -1.96 -3.95
CA TRP A 47 6.59 -2.49 -3.81
C TRP A 47 6.62 -3.80 -3.03
N SER A 48 5.83 -3.92 -1.96
CA SER A 48 5.74 -5.18 -1.21
C SER A 48 5.22 -6.32 -2.08
N ALA A 49 4.23 -6.06 -2.94
CA ALA A 49 3.72 -7.03 -3.91
C ALA A 49 4.77 -7.41 -4.96
N ALA A 50 5.47 -6.42 -5.52
CA ALA A 50 6.52 -6.63 -6.52
C ALA A 50 7.68 -7.49 -5.97
N MET A 51 8.09 -7.26 -4.71
CA MET A 51 9.15 -8.03 -4.06
C MET A 51 8.76 -9.48 -3.74
N LEU A 52 7.47 -9.81 -3.82
CA LEU A 52 6.91 -11.15 -3.60
C LEU A 52 6.49 -11.84 -4.92
N ASP A 53 6.87 -11.28 -6.08
CA ASP A 53 6.44 -11.74 -7.41
C ASP A 53 4.90 -11.80 -7.56
N ARG A 54 4.16 -10.94 -6.84
CA ARG A 54 2.69 -10.81 -6.92
C ARG A 54 2.32 -9.73 -7.93
N ASP A 55 2.63 -9.98 -9.20
CA ASP A 55 2.52 -8.99 -10.27
C ASP A 55 1.12 -8.36 -10.40
N GLN A 56 0.06 -9.16 -10.26
CA GLN A 56 -1.31 -8.65 -10.37
C GLN A 56 -1.66 -7.66 -9.25
N ASP A 57 -1.23 -7.96 -8.02
CA ASP A 57 -1.44 -7.08 -6.88
C ASP A 57 -0.60 -5.80 -7.00
N SER A 58 0.63 -5.93 -7.52
CA SER A 58 1.51 -4.79 -7.76
C SER A 58 0.94 -3.84 -8.82
N LEU A 59 0.45 -4.38 -9.94
CA LEU A 59 -0.20 -3.61 -11.00
C LEU A 59 -1.46 -2.91 -10.50
N ALA A 60 -2.32 -3.60 -9.75
CA ALA A 60 -3.54 -3.01 -9.19
C ALA A 60 -3.25 -1.84 -8.23
N ALA A 61 -2.20 -1.96 -7.39
CA ALA A 61 -1.76 -0.87 -6.54
C ALA A 61 -1.17 0.30 -7.36
N GLY A 62 -0.43 0.00 -8.43
CA GLY A 62 0.13 0.98 -9.37
C GLY A 62 -0.93 1.77 -10.12
N ASP A 63 -1.98 1.11 -10.62
CA ASP A 63 -3.08 1.77 -11.31
C ASP A 63 -3.78 2.78 -10.39
N ARG A 64 -4.07 2.38 -9.14
CA ARG A 64 -4.68 3.29 -8.13
C ARG A 64 -3.77 4.45 -7.74
N LEU A 65 -2.47 4.19 -7.63
CA LEU A 65 -1.50 5.23 -7.34
C LEU A 65 -1.43 6.24 -8.50
N PHE A 66 -1.42 5.75 -9.74
CA PHE A 66 -1.46 6.58 -10.95
C PHE A 66 -2.74 7.42 -11.01
N GLU A 67 -3.92 6.82 -10.78
CA GLU A 67 -5.19 7.54 -10.69
C GLU A 67 -5.14 8.66 -9.66
N THR A 68 -4.57 8.41 -8.48
CA THR A 68 -4.40 9.42 -7.42
C THR A 68 -3.53 10.60 -7.88
N TYR A 69 -2.44 10.32 -8.62
CA TYR A 69 -1.57 11.37 -9.17
C TYR A 69 -2.24 12.17 -10.29
N VAL A 70 -3.00 11.49 -11.16
CA VAL A 70 -3.77 12.10 -12.24
C VAL A 70 -4.87 13.01 -11.68
N GLU A 71 -5.62 12.55 -10.69
CA GLU A 71 -6.66 13.34 -10.00
C GLU A 71 -6.07 14.56 -9.28
N ALA A 72 -4.86 14.45 -8.74
CA ALA A 72 -4.15 15.57 -8.12
C ALA A 72 -3.66 16.62 -9.14
N GLY A 73 -3.85 16.40 -10.44
CA GLY A 73 -3.45 17.33 -11.50
C GLY A 73 -1.93 17.46 -11.65
N ARG A 74 -1.15 16.52 -11.11
CA ARG A 74 0.29 16.46 -11.31
C ARG A 74 0.59 15.75 -12.62
N TYR A 75 0.52 16.52 -13.70
CA TYR A 75 1.24 16.22 -14.93
C TYR A 75 2.54 17.03 -14.88
N ASP A 76 3.65 16.42 -14.49
CA ASP A 76 4.99 16.96 -14.74
C ASP A 76 5.78 16.07 -15.71
#